data_AF-A0A852YJW5-F1
#
_entry.id   AF-A0A852YJW5-F1
#
_cell.length_a   1.000
_cell.length_b   1.000
_cell.length_c   1.000
_cell.angle_alpha   90.00
_cell.angle_beta   90.00
_cell.angle_gamma   90.00
#
_symmetry.space_group_name_H-M   'P 1'
#
loop_
_entity.id
_entity.type
_entity.pdbx_description
1 polymer ?
#
loop_
_entity_poly.entity_id
_entity_poly.type
_entity_poly.pdbx_seq_one_letter_code
_entity_poly.pdbx_strand_id
1 'polypeptide(L)'
;MTDDLDARELAAIDALPLGWSRREIAGEPWGVTRADHADGRATTLTAERLGGHGYLSANIWRTAAGVLLKPCEIPAEQVHDFLRLLAASPIDGSAPESPTSSSRPVTAPEGAAPSP
;
A
#
# COMPACT_ATOMS: atom_id res chain seq x y z
N MET A 1 -13.48 -24.08 1.84
CA MET A 1 -12.70 -23.06 2.54
C MET A 1 -12.02 -22.28 1.44
N THR A 2 -12.73 -21.28 0.92
CA THR A 2 -12.29 -20.48 -0.21
C THR A 2 -11.35 -19.43 0.34
N ASP A 3 -10.16 -19.27 -0.24
CA ASP A 3 -9.30 -18.10 -0.05
C ASP A 3 -10.02 -16.87 -0.66
N ASP A 4 -11.08 -16.45 0.03
CA ASP A 4 -11.99 -15.38 -0.38
C ASP A 4 -11.27 -14.05 -0.18
N LEU A 5 -10.78 -13.48 -1.28
CA LEU A 5 -10.31 -12.10 -1.33
C LEU A 5 -11.52 -11.20 -1.44
N ASP A 6 -11.65 -10.25 -0.53
CA ASP A 6 -12.72 -9.28 -0.57
C ASP A 6 -12.53 -8.28 -1.72
N ALA A 7 -13.62 -7.62 -2.11
CA ALA A 7 -13.61 -6.63 -3.20
C ALA A 7 -12.58 -5.50 -3.01
N ARG A 8 -12.28 -5.11 -1.75
CA ARG A 8 -11.29 -4.08 -1.45
C ARG A 8 -9.85 -4.55 -1.72
N GLU A 9 -9.55 -5.80 -1.40
CA GLU A 9 -8.22 -6.37 -1.62
C GLU A 9 -7.96 -6.53 -3.12
N LEU A 10 -8.96 -7.00 -3.86
CA LEU A 10 -8.91 -7.08 -5.32
C LEU A 10 -8.70 -5.71 -5.95
N ALA A 11 -9.49 -4.70 -5.55
CA ALA A 11 -9.34 -3.35 -6.06
C ALA A 11 -7.94 -2.76 -5.79
N ALA A 12 -7.37 -3.05 -4.62
CA ALA A 12 -6.03 -2.59 -4.26
C ALA A 12 -4.95 -3.25 -5.13
N ILE A 13 -5.06 -4.56 -5.40
CA ILE A 13 -4.19 -5.25 -6.34
C ILE A 13 -4.34 -4.65 -7.75
N ASP A 14 -5.57 -4.42 -8.19
CA ASP A 14 -5.88 -3.90 -9.52
C ASP A 14 -5.43 -2.44 -9.73
N ALA A 15 -5.26 -1.68 -8.65
CA ALA A 15 -4.73 -0.33 -8.68
C ALA A 15 -3.19 -0.28 -8.67
N LEU A 16 -2.49 -1.41 -8.46
CA LEU A 16 -1.05 -1.48 -8.64
C LEU A 16 -0.71 -1.39 -10.14
N PRO A 17 0.27 -0.56 -10.53
CA PRO A 17 0.76 -0.56 -11.90
C PRO A 17 1.38 -1.93 -12.22
N LEU A 18 1.28 -2.33 -13.49
CA LEU A 18 1.98 -3.51 -13.99
C LEU A 18 3.50 -3.30 -13.89
N GLY A 19 4.21 -4.37 -13.53
CA GLY A 19 5.63 -4.32 -13.22
C GLY A 19 5.89 -3.90 -11.77
N TRP A 20 7.11 -3.42 -11.51
CA TRP A 20 7.56 -3.03 -10.18
C TRP A 20 7.10 -1.61 -9.84
N SER A 21 6.67 -1.41 -8.59
CA SER A 21 6.36 -0.10 -8.03
C SER A 21 6.71 -0.03 -6.55
N ARG A 22 7.02 1.18 -6.08
CA ARG A 22 7.21 1.43 -4.65
C ARG A 22 5.87 1.76 -4.00
N ARG A 23 5.62 1.19 -2.81
CA ARG A 23 4.45 1.46 -1.97
C ARG A 23 4.86 1.68 -0.52
N GLU A 24 4.09 2.51 0.18
CA GLU A 24 4.16 2.61 1.62
C GLU A 24 2.98 1.82 2.19
N ILE A 25 3.25 0.79 2.99
CA ILE A 25 2.25 -0.12 3.54
C ILE A 25 2.50 -0.19 5.03
N ALA A 26 1.53 0.26 5.83
CA ALA A 26 1.66 0.38 7.29
C ALA A 26 2.90 1.19 7.74
N GLY A 27 3.25 2.26 7.01
CA GLY A 27 4.42 3.09 7.30
C GLY A 27 5.76 2.47 6.88
N GLU A 28 5.75 1.30 6.25
CA GLU A 28 6.94 0.60 5.79
C GLU A 28 7.08 0.70 4.26
N PRO A 29 8.28 0.93 3.72
CA PRO A 29 8.48 0.97 2.28
C PRO A 29 8.59 -0.45 1.71
N TRP A 30 7.77 -0.74 0.70
CA TRP A 30 7.75 -2.00 -0.03
C TRP A 30 7.98 -1.79 -1.53
N GLY A 31 8.73 -2.70 -2.15
CA GLY A 31 8.75 -2.90 -3.59
C GLY A 31 7.70 -3.95 -3.93
N VAL A 32 6.68 -3.58 -4.69
CA VAL A 32 5.58 -4.45 -5.07
C VAL A 32 5.57 -4.61 -6.58
N THR A 33 5.64 -5.85 -7.04
CA THR A 33 5.57 -6.22 -8.45
C THR A 33 4.26 -6.93 -8.73
N ARG A 34 3.49 -6.37 -9.68
CA ARG A 34 2.31 -7.01 -10.24
C ARG A 34 2.62 -7.48 -11.66
N ALA A 35 2.29 -8.72 -11.97
CA ALA A 35 2.29 -9.22 -13.34
C ALA A 35 0.95 -9.90 -13.62
N ASP A 36 0.26 -9.43 -14.66
CA ASP A 36 -0.98 -10.06 -15.10
C ASP A 36 -0.69 -11.06 -16.23
N HIS A 37 -1.47 -12.13 -16.22
CA HIS A 37 -1.37 -13.26 -17.13
C HIS A 37 -2.78 -13.67 -17.56
N ALA A 38 -2.85 -14.48 -18.63
CA ALA A 38 -4.11 -15.03 -19.13
C ALA A 38 -5.21 -13.96 -19.31
N ASP A 39 -4.85 -12.82 -19.90
CA ASP A 39 -5.77 -11.69 -20.15
C ASP A 39 -6.39 -11.12 -18.84
N GLY A 40 -5.58 -11.00 -17.79
CA GLY A 40 -6.00 -10.48 -16.48
C GLY A 40 -6.72 -11.49 -15.57
N ARG A 41 -6.91 -12.73 -16.05
CA ARG A 41 -7.54 -13.80 -15.24
C ARG A 41 -6.59 -14.40 -14.21
N ALA A 42 -5.30 -14.20 -14.36
CA ALA A 42 -4.32 -14.56 -13.35
C ALA A 42 -3.40 -13.37 -13.07
N THR A 43 -3.05 -13.15 -11.81
CA THR A 43 -2.14 -12.09 -11.38
C THR A 43 -1.09 -12.71 -10.46
N THR A 44 0.18 -12.51 -10.77
CA THR A 44 1.28 -12.78 -9.86
C THR A 44 1.59 -11.50 -9.09
N LEU A 45 1.62 -11.60 -7.77
CA LEU A 45 1.99 -10.52 -6.87
C LEU A 45 3.23 -10.93 -6.08
N THR A 46 4.26 -10.09 -6.14
CA THR A 46 5.46 -10.25 -5.32
C THR A 46 5.72 -8.95 -4.58
N ALA A 47 6.01 -9.02 -3.29
CA ALA A 47 6.34 -7.86 -2.48
C ALA A 47 7.58 -8.13 -1.63
N GLU A 48 8.48 -7.15 -1.58
CA GLU A 48 9.68 -7.16 -0.75
C GLU A 48 9.79 -5.87 0.06
N ARG A 49 10.19 -5.96 1.32
CA ARG A 49 10.38 -4.77 2.16
C ARG A 49 11.71 -4.11 1.84
N LEU A 50 11.67 -2.82 1.50
CA LEU A 50 12.87 -2.06 1.13
C LEU A 50 13.64 -1.67 2.40
N GLY A 51 14.83 -2.27 2.60
CA GLY A 51 15.70 -1.95 3.74
C GLY A 51 15.53 -2.85 4.96
N GLY A 52 14.86 -4.00 4.82
CA GLY A 52 14.73 -4.97 5.90
C GLY A 52 14.47 -6.38 5.39
N HIS A 53 14.04 -7.25 6.30
CA HIS A 53 13.57 -8.58 5.97
C HIS A 53 12.05 -8.56 5.80
N GLY A 54 11.57 -9.04 4.66
CA GLY A 54 10.17 -9.14 4.33
C GLY A 54 10.04 -9.52 2.88
N TYR A 55 9.46 -10.68 2.61
CA TYR A 55 9.21 -11.16 1.26
C TYR A 55 7.89 -11.91 1.23
N LEU A 56 7.15 -11.70 0.15
CA LEU A 56 5.86 -12.29 -0.11
C LEU A 56 5.77 -12.57 -1.60
N SER A 57 5.25 -13.74 -1.96
CA SER A 57 4.77 -13.98 -3.32
C SER A 57 3.50 -14.82 -3.30
N ALA A 58 2.53 -14.41 -4.11
CA ALA A 58 1.27 -15.11 -4.26
C ALA A 58 0.74 -14.97 -5.69
N ASN A 59 -0.01 -15.99 -6.09
CA ASN A 59 -0.73 -16.03 -7.34
C ASN A 59 -2.23 -15.90 -7.05
N ILE A 60 -2.90 -15.05 -7.82
CA ILE A 60 -4.33 -14.79 -7.74
C ILE A 60 -4.96 -15.26 -9.06
N TRP A 61 -5.98 -16.11 -8.99
CA TRP A 61 -6.78 -16.51 -10.15
C TRP A 61 -8.21 -16.05 -10.00
N ARG A 62 -8.71 -15.37 -11.03
CA ARG A 62 -10.12 -15.01 -11.19
C ARG A 62 -10.77 -16.10 -12.03
N THR A 63 -11.55 -16.96 -11.39
CA THR A 63 -12.23 -18.09 -12.03
C THR A 63 -13.75 -17.89 -12.04
N ALA A 64 -14.47 -18.68 -12.82
CA ALA A 64 -15.94 -18.65 -12.81
C ALA A 64 -16.56 -19.07 -11.46
N ALA A 65 -15.80 -19.79 -10.61
CA ALA A 65 -16.24 -20.23 -9.30
C ALA A 65 -15.85 -19.27 -8.16
N GLY A 66 -15.13 -18.19 -8.47
CA GLY A 66 -14.63 -17.23 -7.49
C GLY A 66 -13.14 -16.95 -7.65
N VAL A 67 -12.60 -16.19 -6.71
CA VAL A 67 -11.18 -15.86 -6.63
C VAL A 67 -10.44 -16.93 -5.84
N LEU A 68 -9.25 -17.31 -6.32
CA LEU A 68 -8.34 -18.22 -5.63
C LEU A 68 -7.01 -17.50 -5.38
N LEU A 69 -6.54 -17.51 -4.14
CA LEU A 69 -5.20 -17.08 -3.75
C LEU A 69 -4.32 -18.31 -3.48
N LYS A 70 -3.08 -18.31 -4.00
CA LYS A 70 -2.07 -19.33 -3.69
C LYS A 70 -0.73 -18.67 -3.37
N PRO A 71 -0.32 -18.67 -2.10
CA PRO A 71 1.03 -18.30 -1.69
C PRO A 71 2.08 -19.28 -2.27
N CYS A 72 3.29 -18.79 -2.59
CA CYS A 72 4.37 -19.65 -3.10
C CYS A 72 5.16 -20.37 -2.00
N GLU A 73 5.57 -19.68 -0.93
CA GLU A 73 6.43 -20.25 0.14
C GLU A 73 6.16 -19.60 1.52
N ILE A 74 5.12 -18.79 1.61
CA ILE A 74 4.75 -17.99 2.79
C ILE A 74 3.37 -18.45 3.29
N PRO A 75 3.12 -18.51 4.61
CA PRO A 75 1.80 -18.81 5.15
C PRO A 75 0.71 -17.92 4.56
N ALA A 76 -0.43 -18.50 4.18
CA ALA A 76 -1.56 -17.78 3.60
C ALA A 76 -2.01 -16.60 4.45
N GLU A 77 -2.03 -16.75 5.77
CA GLU A 77 -2.39 -15.67 6.71
C GLU A 77 -1.51 -14.42 6.53
N GLN A 78 -0.20 -14.58 6.32
CA GLN A 78 0.69 -13.43 6.07
C GLN A 78 0.38 -12.74 4.73
N VAL A 79 -0.06 -13.49 3.73
CA VAL A 79 -0.50 -12.92 2.45
C VAL A 79 -1.79 -12.13 2.62
N HIS A 80 -2.77 -12.69 3.34
CA HIS A 80 -4.02 -12.01 3.66
C HIS A 80 -3.78 -10.74 4.48
N ASP A 81 -2.94 -10.79 5.52
CA ASP A 81 -2.57 -9.59 6.29
C ASP A 81 -1.92 -8.51 5.41
N PHE A 82 -1.00 -8.89 4.53
CA PHE A 82 -0.39 -7.95 3.60
C PHE A 82 -1.42 -7.30 2.67
N LEU A 83 -2.35 -8.08 2.11
CA LEU A 83 -3.37 -7.59 1.18
C LEU A 83 -4.39 -6.66 1.87
N ARG A 84 -4.75 -6.95 3.13
CA ARG A 84 -5.57 -6.05 3.96
C ARG A 84 -4.87 -4.73 4.20
N LEU A 85 -3.58 -4.74 4.53
CA LEU A 85 -2.79 -3.52 4.72
C LEU A 85 -2.63 -2.74 3.42
N LEU A 86 -2.41 -3.43 2.29
CA LEU A 86 -2.37 -2.80 0.97
C LEU A 86 -3.70 -2.11 0.64
N ALA A 87 -4.84 -2.75 0.94
CA ALA A 87 -6.18 -2.20 0.70
C ALA A 87 -6.61 -1.10 1.69
N ALA A 88 -5.92 -1.00 2.82
CA ALA A 88 -6.06 0.08 3.78
C ALA A 88 -5.14 1.27 3.47
N SER A 89 -4.05 1.05 2.72
CA SER A 89 -3.13 2.12 2.31
C SER A 89 -3.69 2.90 1.12
N PRO A 90 -3.64 4.24 1.15
CA PRO A 90 -4.08 5.05 0.02
C PRO A 90 -3.21 4.79 -1.22
N ILE A 91 -3.87 4.49 -2.34
CA ILE A 91 -3.27 4.35 -3.67
C ILE A 91 -2.97 5.75 -4.22
N ASP A 92 -1.83 6.30 -3.77
CA ASP A 92 -1.22 7.58 -4.14
C ASP A 92 -1.93 8.89 -3.68
N GLY A 93 -1.17 9.72 -2.96
CA GLY A 93 -1.31 11.18 -2.97
C GLY A 93 -2.03 11.89 -1.82
N SER A 94 -2.98 11.27 -1.11
CA SER A 94 -3.51 11.87 0.13
C SER A 94 -2.72 11.34 1.31
N ALA A 95 -1.62 12.02 1.64
CA ALA A 95 -1.15 12.01 3.01
C ALA A 95 -2.36 12.26 3.93
N PRO A 96 -2.52 11.56 5.07
CA PRO A 96 -3.38 12.11 6.11
C PRO A 96 -2.77 13.49 6.41
N GLU A 97 -3.49 14.57 6.09
CA GLU A 97 -3.06 15.89 6.51
C GLU A 97 -2.83 15.81 8.02
N SER A 98 -1.57 15.84 8.44
CA SER A 98 -1.20 15.91 9.84
C SER A 98 -2.04 17.03 10.45
N PRO A 99 -2.76 16.82 11.55
CA PRO A 99 -3.39 17.93 12.24
C PRO A 99 -2.27 18.78 12.85
N THR A 100 -1.77 19.76 12.09
CA THR A 100 -0.85 20.75 12.63
C THR A 100 -1.65 21.63 13.58
N SER A 101 -1.55 21.24 14.84
CA SER A 101 -1.96 21.95 16.02
C SER A 101 -1.38 23.37 16.01
N SER A 102 -2.26 24.35 15.81
CA SER A 102 -2.32 25.62 16.53
C SER A 102 -0.99 26.37 16.73
N SER A 103 -0.60 27.21 15.76
CA SER A 103 0.27 28.36 16.03
C SER A 103 -0.58 29.58 16.38
N ARG A 104 -0.54 29.99 17.65
CA ARG A 104 -1.07 31.27 18.13
C ARG A 104 -0.43 32.43 17.34
N PRO A 105 -1.15 33.55 17.08
CA PRO A 105 -0.52 34.75 16.57
C PRO A 105 0.37 35.37 17.65
N VAL A 106 1.67 35.48 17.41
CA VAL A 106 2.54 36.37 18.16
C VAL A 106 2.36 37.78 17.60
N THR A 107 1.67 38.63 18.34
CA THR A 107 1.69 40.08 18.11
C THR A 107 2.93 40.64 18.79
N ALA A 108 3.76 41.36 18.05
CA ALA A 108 4.73 42.30 18.60
C ALA A 108 4.73 43.57 17.72
N PRO A 109 4.62 44.78 18.32
CA PRO A 109 4.49 46.01 17.57
C PRO A 109 5.85 46.55 17.07
N GLU A 110 5.74 47.17 15.90
CA GLU A 110 6.73 47.98 15.21
C GLU A 110 7.14 49.22 16.01
N GLY A 111 8.42 49.62 15.89
CA GLY A 111 8.74 51.05 15.81
C GLY A 111 9.85 51.57 16.72
N ALA A 112 10.93 52.01 16.05
CA ALA A 112 11.74 53.21 16.31
C ALA A 112 12.65 53.21 17.56
N ALA A 113 13.91 53.66 17.52
CA ALA A 113 14.84 54.12 16.47
C ALA A 113 16.24 54.18 17.15
N PRO A 114 17.36 54.07 16.43
CA PRO A 114 18.69 54.27 17.01
C PRO A 114 19.19 55.71 16.83
N SER A 115 19.88 56.27 17.82
CA SER A 115 20.92 57.33 17.72
C SER A 115 21.37 57.81 19.12
N PRO A 116 22.54 58.47 19.24
CA PRO A 116 23.90 58.02 18.89
C PRO A 116 24.73 57.65 20.14
#